data_AF-A0A7W9B0S2-F1
#
_entry.id   AF-A0A7W9B0S2-F1
#
_cell.length_a   1.000
_cell.length_b   1.000
_cell.length_c   1.000
_cell.angle_alpha   90.00
_cell.angle_beta   90.00
_cell.angle_gamma   90.00
#
_symmetry.space_group_name_H-M   'P 1'
#
loop_
_entity.id
_entity.type
_entity.pdbx_description
1 polymer ?
#
loop_
_entity_poly.entity_id
_entity_poly.type
_entity_poly.pdbx_seq_one_letter_code
_entity_poly.pdbx_strand_id
1 'polypeptide(L)'
;MSKISISLLEGYHITATDKRHIAAIVERGWREGVTRQRRYKITEKTGDIVRLVIERSERDMQGRPMIRRSKVVVRIGGGQGHA
;
A
#
# COMPACT_ATOMS: atom_id res chain seq x y z
N MET A 1 -16.39 8.55 8.80
CA MET A 1 -15.12 7.90 8.44
C MET A 1 -14.92 8.07 6.96
N SER A 2 -13.92 8.88 6.56
CA SER A 2 -13.62 9.13 5.16
C SER A 2 -13.25 7.81 4.47
N LYS A 3 -14.09 7.34 3.55
CA LYS A 3 -13.85 6.10 2.80
C LYS A 3 -12.80 6.36 1.72
N ILE A 4 -11.52 6.45 2.07
CA ILE A 4 -10.49 6.51 1.03
C ILE A 4 -10.55 5.21 0.21
N SER A 5 -10.76 5.36 -1.09
CA SER A 5 -10.76 4.26 -2.05
C SER A 5 -9.38 4.15 -2.69
N ILE A 6 -8.85 2.93 -2.80
CA ILE A 6 -7.54 2.66 -3.38
C ILE A 6 -7.70 1.83 -4.65
N SER A 7 -7.33 2.44 -5.78
CA SER A 7 -7.31 1.79 -7.09
C SER A 7 -5.86 1.52 -7.50
N LEU A 8 -5.56 0.28 -7.88
CA LEU A 8 -4.24 -0.08 -8.40
C LEU A 8 -4.11 0.48 -9.82
N LEU A 9 -3.07 1.27 -10.07
CA LEU A 9 -2.74 1.78 -11.42
C LEU A 9 -1.63 0.93 -12.04
N GLU A 10 -0.56 0.67 -11.29
CA GLU A 10 0.61 -0.08 -11.79
C GLU A 10 1.24 -0.93 -10.69
N GLY A 11 1.86 -2.04 -11.09
CA GLY A 11 2.59 -2.95 -10.20
C GLY A 11 1.87 -4.28 -9.93
N TYR A 12 2.33 -5.00 -8.92
CA TYR A 12 1.81 -6.32 -8.56
C TYR A 12 0.42 -6.25 -7.91
N HIS A 13 -0.35 -7.32 -8.03
CA HIS A 13 -1.69 -7.46 -7.47
C HIS A 13 -1.69 -7.22 -5.94
N ILE A 14 -2.18 -6.06 -5.50
CA ILE A 14 -2.31 -5.71 -4.08
C ILE A 14 -3.58 -6.33 -3.49
N THR A 15 -3.51 -6.86 -2.27
CA THR A 15 -4.69 -7.46 -1.62
C THR A 15 -5.61 -6.39 -1.03
N ALA A 16 -6.84 -6.76 -0.67
CA ALA A 16 -7.75 -5.87 0.05
C ALA A 16 -7.13 -5.34 1.37
N THR A 17 -6.33 -6.16 2.04
CA THR A 17 -5.59 -5.78 3.25
C THR A 17 -4.52 -4.73 2.96
N ASP A 18 -3.79 -4.85 1.84
CA ASP A 18 -2.81 -3.83 1.43
C ASP A 18 -3.52 -2.50 1.20
N LYS A 19 -4.63 -2.50 0.44
CA LYS A 19 -5.43 -1.29 0.18
C LYS A 19 -5.88 -0.60 1.47
N ARG A 20 -6.35 -1.34 2.47
CA ARG A 20 -6.75 -0.78 3.77
C ARG A 20 -5.59 -0.13 4.52
N HIS A 21 -4.41 -0.76 4.55
CA HIS A 21 -3.24 -0.18 5.19
C HIS A 21 -2.73 1.06 4.44
N ILE A 22 -2.70 1.01 3.11
CA ILE A 22 -2.29 2.14 2.27
C ILE A 22 -3.25 3.32 2.49
N ALA A 23 -4.55 3.08 2.51
CA ALA A 23 -5.55 4.11 2.85
C ALA A 23 -5.25 4.71 4.23
N ALA A 24 -5.05 3.90 5.27
CA ALA A 24 -4.76 4.40 6.61
C ALA A 24 -3.46 5.24 6.69
N ILE A 25 -2.39 4.82 5.98
CA ILE A 25 -1.12 5.57 5.92
C ILE A 25 -1.34 6.92 5.24
N VAL A 26 -2.06 6.94 4.12
CA VAL A 26 -2.38 8.14 3.35
C VAL A 26 -3.27 9.09 4.15
N GLU A 27 -4.33 8.58 4.80
CA GLU A 27 -5.25 9.35 5.64
C GLU A 27 -4.53 10.03 6.80
N ARG A 28 -3.58 9.32 7.42
CA ARG A 28 -2.77 9.84 8.53
C ARG A 28 -1.63 10.77 8.08
N GLY A 29 -1.43 10.93 6.78
CA GLY A 29 -0.32 11.71 6.22
C GLY A 29 1.06 11.09 6.51
N TRP A 30 1.12 9.80 6.79
CA TRP A 30 2.37 9.11 7.10
C TRP A 30 3.14 8.79 5.83
N ARG A 31 4.48 8.79 5.93
CA ARG A 31 5.37 8.37 4.83
C ARG A 31 5.63 6.87 4.81
N GLU A 32 5.42 6.19 5.93
CA GLU A 32 5.68 4.77 6.08
C GLU A 32 4.66 4.14 7.04
N GLY A 33 4.34 2.88 6.84
CA GLY A 33 3.61 2.05 7.78
C GLY A 33 4.19 0.65 7.85
N VAL A 34 4.27 0.10 9.05
CA VAL A 34 4.85 -1.23 9.30
C VAL A 34 3.81 -2.13 9.96
N THR A 35 3.75 -3.37 9.49
CA THR A 35 3.00 -4.46 10.09
C THR A 35 3.96 -5.62 10.35
N ARG A 36 3.51 -6.66 11.08
CA ARG A 36 4.34 -7.82 11.41
C ARG A 36 4.98 -8.52 10.21
N GLN A 37 4.34 -8.47 9.03
CA GLN A 37 4.82 -9.16 7.82
C GLN A 37 5.12 -8.23 6.63
N ARG A 38 4.68 -6.98 6.69
CA ARG A 38 4.75 -6.05 5.56
C ARG A 38 5.17 -4.66 5.99
N ARG A 39 6.00 -4.01 5.19
CA ARG A 39 6.36 -2.61 5.29
C ARG A 39 5.86 -1.88 4.04
N TYR A 40 5.22 -0.74 4.23
CA TYR A 40 4.71 0.10 3.17
C TYR A 40 5.43 1.44 3.25
N LYS A 41 6.11 1.85 2.18
CA LYS A 41 6.85 3.11 2.14
C LYS A 41 6.38 3.94 0.97
N ILE A 42 5.80 5.11 1.24
CA ILE A 42 5.44 6.08 0.20
C ILE A 42 6.73 6.73 -0.28
N THR A 43 7.02 6.56 -1.58
CA THR A 43 8.19 7.16 -2.22
C THR A 43 7.85 8.51 -2.83
N GLU A 44 6.62 8.64 -3.34
CA GLU A 44 6.15 9.87 -3.97
C GLU A 44 4.63 9.97 -3.84
N LYS A 45 4.14 11.20 -3.68
CA LYS A 45 2.71 11.51 -3.69
C LYS A 45 2.48 12.76 -4.53
N THR A 46 1.71 12.61 -5.61
CA THR A 46 1.40 13.69 -6.56
C THR A 46 -0.11 13.75 -6.74
N GLY A 47 -0.74 14.72 -6.07
CA GLY A 47 -2.21 14.82 -6.00
C GLY A 47 -2.83 13.53 -5.46
N ASP A 48 -3.67 12.91 -6.28
CA ASP A 48 -4.36 11.64 -5.97
C ASP A 48 -3.52 10.40 -6.26
N ILE A 49 -2.34 10.54 -6.87
CA ILE A 49 -1.48 9.41 -7.23
C ILE A 49 -0.42 9.21 -6.14
N VAL A 50 -0.28 7.98 -5.67
CA VAL A 50 0.72 7.58 -4.69
C VAL A 50 1.57 6.46 -5.26
N ARG A 51 2.88 6.67 -5.22
CA ARG A 51 3.88 5.65 -5.51
C ARG A 51 4.42 5.13 -4.19
N LEU A 52 4.41 3.82 -4.03
CA LEU A 52 4.91 3.18 -2.82
C LEU A 52 5.66 1.89 -3.11
N VAL A 53 6.52 1.53 -2.17
CA VAL A 53 7.19 0.23 -2.11
C VAL A 53 6.55 -0.58 -0.99
N ILE A 54 6.14 -1.81 -1.32
CA ILE A 54 5.68 -2.80 -0.36
C ILE A 54 6.79 -3.83 -0.21
N GLU A 55 7.32 -3.96 0.99
CA GLU A 55 8.27 -5.02 1.35
C GLU A 55 7.52 -6.08 2.14
N ARG A 56 7.69 -7.35 1.77
CA ARG A 56 7.14 -8.50 2.49
C ARG A 56 8.27 -9.41 2.93
N SER A 57 8.26 -9.77 4.21
CA SER A 57 9.12 -10.83 4.73
C SER A 57 8.52 -12.19 4.31
N GLU A 58 9.27 -12.91 3.49
CA GLU A 58 8.95 -14.25 3.01
C GLU A 58 10.08 -15.21 3.39
N ARG A 59 9.86 -16.51 3.18
CA ARG A 59 10.91 -17.53 3.23
C ARG A 59 11.07 -18.11 1.84
N ASP A 60 12.31 -18.32 1.40
CA ASP A 60 12.57 -19.00 0.14
C ASP A 60 12.27 -20.51 0.26
N MET A 61 12.43 -21.26 -0.84
CA MET A 61 12.22 -22.72 -0.84
C MET A 61 13.14 -23.47 0.15
N GLN A 62 14.27 -22.90 0.52
CA GLN A 62 15.20 -23.42 1.55
C GLN A 62 14.91 -22.87 2.95
N GLY A 63 13.79 -22.16 3.15
CA GLY A 63 13.39 -21.63 4.45
C GLY A 63 14.17 -20.40 4.93
N ARG A 64 15.05 -19.82 4.09
CA ARG A 64 15.85 -18.65 4.48
C ARG A 64 14.99 -17.39 4.40
N PRO A 65 15.15 -16.44 5.34
CA PRO A 65 14.42 -15.18 5.28
C PRO A 65 14.79 -14.40 4.01
N MET A 66 13.77 -13.99 3.28
CA MET A 66 13.85 -13.21 2.06
C MET A 66 12.93 -12.00 2.19
N ILE A 67 13.34 -10.85 1.65
CA ILE A 67 12.48 -9.68 1.54
C ILE A 67 12.07 -9.52 0.08
N ARG A 68 10.79 -9.71 -0.22
CA ARG A 68 10.24 -9.41 -1.53
C ARG A 68 9.82 -7.95 -1.57
N ARG A 69 10.36 -7.21 -2.54
CA ARG A 69 10.03 -5.80 -2.77
C ARG A 69 9.14 -5.65 -3.98
N SER A 70 8.01 -4.96 -3.82
CA SER A 70 7.07 -4.66 -4.91
C SER A 70 6.88 -3.16 -5.01
N LYS A 71 7.14 -2.59 -6.18
CA LYS A 71 6.80 -1.20 -6.50
C LYS A 71 5.35 -1.15 -6.97
N VAL A 72 4.57 -0.24 -6.40
CA VAL A 72 3.14 -0.12 -6.66
C VAL A 72 2.79 1.35 -6.85
N VAL A 73 1.94 1.63 -7.83
CA VAL A 73 1.32 2.93 -8.05
C VAL A 73 -0.17 2.78 -7.83
N VAL A 74 -0.73 3.60 -6.94
CA VAL A 74 -2.15 3.60 -6.64
C VAL A 74 -2.74 4.99 -6.81
N ARG A 75 -4.04 5.02 -7.13
CA ARG A 75 -4.86 6.22 -7.06
C ARG A 75 -5.68 6.21 -5.78
N ILE A 76 -5.68 7.33 -5.08
CA ILE A 76 -6.55 7.67 -3.97
C ILE A 76 -7.81 8.28 -4.57
N GLY A 77 -8.99 7.76 -4.21
CA GLY A 77 -10.27 8.39 -4.50
C GLY A 77 -10.99 8.76 -3.21
N GLY A 78 -11.72 9.87 -3.22
CA GLY A 78 -12.74 10.15 -2.21
C GLY A 78 -13.89 9.18 -2.40
N GLY A 79 -14.12 8.27 -1.45
CA GLY A 79 -15.29 7.41 -1.48
C GLY A 79 -16.54 8.26 -1.32
N GLN A 80 -17.27 8.47 -2.41
CA GLN A 80 -18.64 8.94 -2.37
C GLN A 80 -19.43 7.94 -1.53
N GLY A 81 -19.81 8.36 -0.32
CA GLY A 81 -20.97 7.77 0.34
C GLY A 81 -22.16 8.11 -0.54
N HIS A 82 -22.70 7.12 -1.25
CA HIS A 82 -24.07 7.22 -1.72
C HIS A 82 -24.98 7.32 -0.49
N ALA A 83 -25.84 8.34 -0.55
CA ALA A 83 -26.97 8.75 0.29
C ALA A 83 -27.40 7.79 1.42
#